data_AF-A0A8H8SJG7-F1
#
_entry.id   AF-A0A8H8SJG7-F1
#
_cell.length_a   1.000
_cell.length_b   1.000
_cell.length_c   1.000
_cell.angle_alpha   90.00
_cell.angle_beta   90.00
_cell.angle_gamma   90.00
#
_symmetry.space_group_name_H-M   'P 1'
#
loop_
_entity.id
_entity.type
_entity.pdbx_description
1 polymer ?
#
loop_
_entity_poly.entity_id
_entity_poly.type
_entity_poly.pdbx_seq_one_letter_code
_entity_poly.pdbx_strand_id
1 'polypeptide(L)'
;MAALRHFRRPDVEVVGDEVIVHDPNERAPVPLSLHHTPYCVSFAFLDEGLPVLDPNHLETQLSQSSLSLALTPAREICTVQKAGGLALGADDMLQLVDLAARRAKELSALVEKRLKEDLSTRVIEIR
;
A
#
# COMPACT_ATOMS: atom_id res chain seq x y z
N MET A 1 -0.32 -4.09 -0.63
CA MET A 1 -0.11 -3.72 -2.05
C MET A 1 0.99 -4.49 -2.77
N ALA A 2 2.19 -4.69 -2.20
CA ALA A 2 3.29 -5.39 -2.87
C ALA A 2 2.89 -6.78 -3.41
N ALA A 3 2.27 -7.62 -2.58
CA ALA A 3 1.79 -8.94 -2.98
C ALA A 3 0.82 -8.89 -4.17
N LEU A 4 -0.15 -7.97 -4.18
CA LEU A 4 -1.13 -7.85 -5.27
C LEU A 4 -0.49 -7.43 -6.59
N ARG A 5 0.51 -6.52 -6.55
CA ARG A 5 1.25 -6.10 -7.76
C ARG A 5 2.21 -7.19 -8.26
N HIS A 6 2.70 -8.02 -7.35
CA HIS A 6 3.59 -9.14 -7.66
C HIS A 6 2.83 -10.34 -8.22
N PHE A 7 1.63 -10.60 -7.70
CA PHE A 7 0.82 -11.75 -8.07
C PHE A 7 0.53 -11.81 -9.58
N ARG A 8 0.48 -13.03 -10.09
CA ARG A 8 0.07 -13.35 -11.46
C ARG A 8 -0.98 -14.45 -11.39
N ARG A 9 -2.12 -14.24 -12.05
CA ARG A 9 -3.19 -15.24 -12.15
C ARG A 9 -2.94 -16.15 -13.37
N PRO A 10 -3.41 -17.41 -13.36
CA PRO A 10 -3.35 -18.25 -14.55
C PRO A 10 -4.14 -17.61 -15.70
N ASP A 11 -3.72 -17.88 -16.93
CA ASP A 11 -4.45 -17.48 -18.12
C ASP A 11 -5.70 -18.34 -18.27
N VAL A 12 -6.82 -17.73 -18.67
CA VAL A 12 -8.12 -18.39 -18.75
C VAL A 12 -8.79 -18.02 -20.06
N GLU A 13 -9.15 -19.04 -20.82
CA GLU A 13 -9.88 -18.93 -22.08
C GLU A 13 -11.34 -19.38 -21.86
N VAL A 14 -12.29 -18.63 -22.43
CA VAL A 14 -13.72 -18.94 -22.33
C VAL A 14 -14.26 -19.14 -23.73
N VAL A 15 -14.68 -20.37 -24.03
CA VAL A 15 -15.23 -20.78 -25.34
C VAL A 15 -16.68 -21.20 -25.15
N GLY A 16 -17.62 -20.30 -25.44
CA GLY A 16 -19.04 -20.51 -25.11
C GLY A 16 -19.24 -20.64 -23.61
N ASP A 17 -19.68 -21.82 -23.16
CA ASP A 17 -19.89 -22.14 -21.74
C ASP A 17 -18.70 -22.92 -21.12
N GLU A 18 -17.66 -23.25 -21.90
CA GLU A 18 -16.48 -23.94 -21.42
C GLU A 18 -15.41 -22.96 -20.93
N VAL A 19 -14.84 -23.23 -19.75
CA VAL A 19 -13.77 -22.44 -19.13
C VAL A 19 -12.51 -23.30 -19.07
N ILE A 20 -11.47 -22.86 -19.78
CA ILE A 20 -10.17 -23.55 -19.85
C ILE A 20 -9.15 -22.73 -19.06
N VAL A 21 -8.60 -23.31 -18.00
CA VAL A 21 -7.53 -22.68 -17.19
C VAL A 21 -6.20 -23.28 -17.61
N HIS A 22 -5.28 -22.44 -18.07
CA HIS A 22 -3.97 -22.89 -18.55
C HIS A 22 -2.96 -23.01 -17.39
N ASP A 23 -2.15 -24.08 -17.43
CA ASP A 23 -1.04 -24.25 -16.50
C ASP A 23 0.04 -23.20 -16.76
N PRO A 24 0.72 -22.68 -15.72
CA PRO A 24 1.82 -21.71 -15.87
C PRO A 24 2.97 -22.17 -16.77
N ASN A 25 3.15 -23.48 -16.98
CA ASN A 25 4.15 -24.04 -17.90
C ASN A 25 3.70 -23.97 -19.37
N GLU A 26 2.40 -23.87 -19.65
CA GLU A 26 1.83 -23.83 -21.00
C GLU A 26 1.61 -22.40 -21.49
N ARG A 27 1.10 -21.52 -20.60
CA ARG A 27 0.89 -20.10 -20.89
C ARG A 27 1.38 -19.23 -19.75
N ALA A 28 1.99 -18.10 -20.09
CA ALA A 28 2.48 -17.16 -19.10
C ALA A 28 1.34 -16.60 -18.22
N PRO A 29 1.49 -16.66 -16.89
CA PRO A 29 0.53 -16.03 -15.96
C PRO A 29 0.40 -14.51 -16.15
N VAL A 30 -0.83 -14.02 -16.03
CA VAL A 30 -1.21 -12.62 -16.31
C VAL A 30 -1.24 -11.77 -15.03
N PRO A 31 -0.74 -10.52 -15.03
CA PRO A 31 -0.84 -9.63 -13.88
C PRO A 31 -2.29 -9.22 -13.57
N LEU A 32 -2.52 -8.77 -12.33
CA LEU A 32 -3.78 -8.15 -11.94
C LEU A 32 -3.88 -6.70 -12.46
N SER A 33 -5.08 -6.30 -12.88
CA SER A 33 -5.39 -4.92 -13.23
C SER A 33 -5.65 -4.11 -11.97
N LEU A 34 -4.68 -3.29 -11.56
CA LEU A 34 -4.77 -2.42 -10.38
C LEU A 34 -4.73 -0.95 -10.82
N HIS A 35 -5.80 -0.19 -10.53
CA HIS A 35 -5.90 1.22 -10.91
C HIS A 35 -5.12 2.15 -9.97
N HIS A 36 -5.15 1.88 -8.67
CA HIS A 36 -4.51 2.71 -7.66
C HIS A 36 -3.72 1.84 -6.67
N THR A 37 -2.69 2.44 -6.06
CA THR A 37 -1.84 1.76 -5.08
C THR A 37 -1.80 2.56 -3.78
N PRO A 38 -2.80 2.41 -2.89
CA PRO A 38 -2.82 3.14 -1.63
C PRO A 38 -1.77 2.59 -0.64
N TYR A 39 -1.22 3.49 0.16
CA TYR A 39 -0.31 3.18 1.26
C TYR A 39 -0.86 3.74 2.56
N CYS A 40 -0.80 2.93 3.62
CA CYS A 40 -1.20 3.34 4.96
C CYS A 40 0.00 3.97 5.67
N VAL A 41 -0.23 5.11 6.31
CA VAL A 41 0.74 5.82 7.14
C VAL A 41 0.08 6.09 8.48
N SER A 42 0.75 5.70 9.57
CA SER A 42 0.23 5.81 10.93
C SER A 42 1.04 6.80 11.76
N PHE A 43 0.33 7.56 12.57
CA PHE A 43 0.87 8.48 13.55
C PHE A 43 0.37 8.10 14.94
N ALA A 44 1.22 8.22 15.95
CA ALA A 44 0.85 8.14 17.35
C ALA A 44 1.12 9.47 18.06
N PHE A 45 0.22 9.83 18.96
CA PHE A 45 0.34 10.99 19.83
C PHE A 45 0.53 10.49 21.27
N LEU A 46 1.71 10.74 21.84
CA LEU A 46 2.06 10.33 23.20
C LEU A 46 1.53 11.33 24.24
N ASP A 47 1.49 12.61 23.87
CA ASP A 47 1.05 13.76 24.66
C ASP A 47 0.53 14.88 23.72
N GLU A 48 0.48 16.14 24.20
CA GLU A 48 0.14 17.32 23.37
C GLU A 48 1.30 17.79 22.46
N GLY A 49 2.35 16.98 22.33
CA GLY A 49 3.53 17.28 21.54
C GLY A 49 3.44 16.84 20.07
N LEU A 50 4.60 16.77 19.43
CA LEU A 50 4.74 16.36 18.04
C LEU A 50 4.37 14.87 17.87
N PRO A 51 3.56 14.51 16.88
CA PRO A 51 3.22 13.12 16.61
C PRO A 51 4.41 12.31 16.11
N VAL A 52 4.47 11.06 16.53
CA VAL A 52 5.45 10.06 16.05
C VAL A 52 4.91 9.40 14.80
N LEU A 53 5.71 9.40 13.73
CA LEU A 53 5.42 8.69 12.50
C LEU A 53 5.93 7.25 12.59
N ASP A 54 5.12 6.30 12.15
CA ASP A 54 5.43 4.85 12.15
C ASP A 54 5.83 4.34 13.55
N PRO A 55 4.93 4.48 14.53
CA PRO A 55 5.24 4.16 15.92
C PRO A 55 5.57 2.67 16.08
N ASN A 56 6.59 2.39 16.86
CA ASN A 56 6.89 1.03 17.29
C ASN A 56 5.87 0.53 18.32
N HIS A 57 6.04 -0.72 18.77
CA HIS A 57 5.10 -1.35 19.69
C HIS A 57 4.93 -0.58 21.01
N LEU A 58 6.05 -0.11 21.61
CA LEU A 58 6.02 0.61 22.89
C LEU A 58 5.40 2.00 22.72
N GLU A 59 5.75 2.72 21.66
CA GLU A 59 5.16 4.02 21.33
C GLU A 59 3.66 3.92 21.10
N THR A 60 3.22 2.86 20.43
CA THR A 60 1.79 2.59 20.22
C THR A 60 1.07 2.33 21.54
N GLN A 61 1.65 1.53 22.44
CA GLN A 61 1.05 1.25 23.76
C GLN A 61 0.95 2.49 24.66
N LEU A 62 1.94 3.38 24.58
CA LEU A 62 1.97 4.62 25.36
C LEU A 62 1.16 5.75 24.72
N SER A 63 0.69 5.57 23.48
CA SER A 63 -0.06 6.59 22.76
C SER A 63 -1.44 6.85 23.38
N GLN A 64 -1.81 8.12 23.50
CA GLN A 64 -3.14 8.55 23.94
C GLN A 64 -4.13 8.67 22.77
N SER A 65 -3.61 8.90 21.57
CA SER A 65 -4.38 8.89 20.32
C SER A 65 -3.52 8.45 19.14
N SER A 66 -4.19 8.04 18.07
CA SER A 66 -3.54 7.64 16.83
C SER A 66 -4.31 8.15 15.61
N LEU A 67 -3.57 8.35 14.52
CA LEU A 67 -4.11 8.74 13.23
C LEU A 67 -3.52 7.84 12.15
N SER A 68 -4.37 7.07 11.48
CA SER A 68 -4.01 6.28 10.31
C SER A 68 -4.63 6.87 9.06
N LEU A 69 -3.81 7.12 8.06
CA LEU A 69 -4.21 7.67 6.76
C LEU A 69 -3.85 6.65 5.68
N ALA A 70 -4.80 6.30 4.82
CA ALA A 70 -4.51 5.58 3.58
C ALA A 70 -4.65 6.53 2.41
N LEU A 71 -3.62 6.60 1.58
CA LEU A 71 -3.54 7.56 0.49
C LEU A 71 -2.73 7.05 -0.69
N THR A 72 -3.05 7.56 -1.87
CA THR A 72 -2.33 7.26 -3.11
C THR A 72 -1.09 8.16 -3.27
N PRO A 73 -0.09 7.75 -4.07
CA PRO A 73 1.04 8.62 -4.42
C PRO A 73 0.63 9.92 -5.13
N ALA A 74 -0.60 9.97 -5.66
CA ALA A 74 -1.21 11.14 -6.29
C ALA A 74 -1.89 12.09 -5.27
N ARG A 75 -1.67 11.90 -3.96
CA ARG A 75 -2.27 12.68 -2.86
C ARG A 75 -3.79 12.52 -2.71
N GLU A 76 -4.36 11.44 -3.21
CA GLU A 76 -5.78 11.14 -2.99
C GLU A 76 -5.95 10.35 -1.70
N ILE A 77 -6.81 10.82 -0.81
CA ILE A 77 -7.11 10.14 0.45
C ILE A 77 -8.14 9.04 0.19
N CYS A 78 -7.83 7.81 0.60
CA CYS A 78 -8.75 6.69 0.55
C CYS A 78 -9.49 6.50 1.88
N THR A 79 -8.78 6.61 3.01
CA THR A 79 -9.41 6.53 4.33
C THR A 79 -8.63 7.34 5.37
N VAL A 80 -9.36 7.81 6.38
CA VAL A 80 -8.85 8.50 7.56
C VAL A 80 -9.44 7.81 8.78
N GLN A 81 -8.58 7.35 9.68
CA GLN A 81 -8.98 6.79 10.96
C GLN A 81 -8.24 7.53 12.07
N LYS A 82 -8.98 8.34 12.83
CA LYS A 82 -8.49 8.95 14.06
C LYS A 82 -9.09 8.20 15.25
N ALA A 83 -8.25 7.60 16.06
CA ALA A 83 -8.65 6.88 17.27
C ALA A 83 -8.11 7.58 18.51
N GLY A 84 -8.85 7.50 19.62
CA GLY A 84 -8.52 8.20 20.88
C GLY A 84 -9.19 9.57 21.02
N GLY A 85 -8.80 10.30 22.07
CA GLY A 85 -9.51 11.50 22.54
C GLY A 85 -8.81 12.84 22.34
N LEU A 86 -7.57 12.86 21.83
CA LEU A 86 -6.81 14.10 21.67
C LEU A 86 -7.45 15.00 20.60
N ALA A 87 -7.64 16.29 20.90
CA ALA A 87 -8.10 17.26 19.93
C ALA A 87 -6.98 17.59 18.94
N LEU A 88 -7.28 17.58 17.64
CA LEU A 88 -6.33 17.92 16.59
C LEU A 88 -6.90 19.08 15.78
N GLY A 89 -6.11 20.15 15.60
CA GLY A 89 -6.50 21.27 14.75
C GLY A 89 -6.59 20.87 13.28
N ALA A 90 -7.43 21.59 12.51
CA ALA A 90 -7.54 21.35 11.08
C ALA A 90 -6.21 21.59 10.35
N ASP A 91 -5.46 22.61 10.76
CA ASP A 91 -4.16 22.95 10.18
C ASP A 91 -3.13 21.84 10.44
N ASP A 92 -3.08 21.32 11.66
CA ASP A 92 -2.20 20.20 12.02
C ASP A 92 -2.56 18.94 11.21
N MET A 93 -3.86 18.68 11.04
CA MET A 93 -4.33 17.55 10.25
C MET A 93 -3.88 17.66 8.78
N LEU A 94 -3.95 18.85 8.18
CA LEU A 94 -3.48 19.09 6.81
C LEU A 94 -1.96 18.88 6.70
N GLN A 95 -1.18 19.34 7.68
CA GLN A 95 0.27 19.10 7.73
C GLN A 95 0.60 17.61 7.81
N LEU A 96 -0.16 16.84 8.60
CA LEU A 96 0.02 15.39 8.70
C LEU A 96 -0.35 14.66 7.41
N VAL A 97 -1.41 15.10 6.72
CA VAL A 97 -1.76 14.58 5.39
C VAL A 97 -0.62 14.84 4.39
N ASP A 98 -0.02 16.01 4.42
CA ASP A 98 1.12 16.35 3.55
C ASP A 98 2.37 15.52 3.86
N LEU A 99 2.64 15.26 5.13
CA LEU A 99 3.71 14.37 5.55
C LEU A 99 3.44 12.92 5.12
N ALA A 100 2.21 12.45 5.32
CA ALA A 100 1.78 11.13 4.90
C ALA A 100 1.92 10.95 3.38
N ALA A 101 1.53 11.96 2.58
CA ALA A 101 1.67 11.96 1.13
C ALA A 101 3.11 11.77 0.66
N ARG A 102 4.06 12.46 1.31
CA ARG A 102 5.48 12.27 1.03
C ARG A 102 5.94 10.85 1.33
N ARG A 103 5.53 10.30 2.47
CA ARG A 103 5.85 8.91 2.86
C ARG A 103 5.23 7.87 1.91
N ALA A 104 3.98 8.05 1.50
CA ALA A 104 3.34 7.17 0.52
C ALA A 104 4.08 7.17 -0.83
N LYS A 105 4.59 8.32 -1.27
CA LYS A 105 5.40 8.43 -2.49
C LYS A 105 6.73 7.69 -2.36
N GLU A 106 7.43 7.83 -1.23
CA GLU A 106 8.67 7.09 -0.93
C GLU A 106 8.46 5.58 -0.91
N LEU A 107 7.41 5.12 -0.22
CA LEU A 107 7.03 3.70 -0.17
C LEU A 107 6.69 3.16 -1.56
N SER A 108 5.97 3.96 -2.37
CA SER A 108 5.66 3.56 -3.74
C SER A 108 6.89 3.39 -4.61
N ALA A 109 7.84 4.33 -4.53
CA ALA A 109 9.10 4.24 -5.26
C ALA A 109 9.91 3.01 -4.82
N LEU A 110 9.94 2.71 -3.51
CA LEU A 110 10.61 1.54 -2.97
C LEU A 110 10.00 0.24 -3.51
N VAL A 111 8.68 0.10 -3.43
CA VAL A 111 7.97 -1.10 -3.93
C VAL A 111 8.18 -1.27 -5.43
N GLU A 112 8.09 -0.19 -6.22
CA GLU A 112 8.33 -0.26 -7.67
C GLU A 112 9.74 -0.69 -8.02
N LYS A 113 10.74 -0.14 -7.32
CA LYS A 113 12.13 -0.53 -7.51
C LYS A 113 12.33 -2.02 -7.24
N ARG A 114 11.84 -2.52 -6.10
CA ARG A 114 11.99 -3.94 -5.73
C ARG A 114 11.23 -4.88 -6.66
N LEU A 115 10.05 -4.48 -7.14
CA LEU A 115 9.29 -5.28 -8.12
C LEU A 115 10.03 -5.37 -9.46
N LYS A 116 10.68 -4.29 -9.92
CA LYS A 116 11.49 -4.30 -11.15
C LYS A 116 12.73 -5.20 -11.00
N GLU A 117 13.40 -5.13 -9.86
CA GLU A 117 14.56 -6.00 -9.54
C GLU A 117 14.16 -7.47 -9.53
N ASP A 118 13.06 -7.82 -8.85
CA ASP A 118 12.53 -9.20 -8.82
C ASP A 118 12.12 -9.69 -10.22
N LEU A 119 11.45 -8.84 -11.02
CA LEU A 119 11.09 -9.16 -12.41
C LEU A 119 12.32 -9.45 -13.28
N SER A 120 13.42 -8.71 -13.09
CA SER A 120 14.65 -8.92 -13.86
C SER A 120 15.38 -10.22 -13.51
N THR A 121 15.17 -10.75 -12.29
CA THR A 121 15.76 -12.01 -11.83
C THR A 121 14.94 -13.22 -12.29
N ARG A 122 13.64 -13.03 -12.53
CA ARG A 122 12.76 -14.09 -13.05
C ARG A 122 12.94 -14.23 -14.56
N VAL A 123 13.74 -15.21 -14.97
CA VAL A 123 13.73 -15.69 -16.36
C VAL A 123 12.43 -16.46 -16.57
N ILE A 124 11.44 -15.82 -17.19
CA ILE A 124 10.22 -16.50 -17.65
C ILE A 124 10.55 -17.12 -19.01
N GLU A 125 11.27 -18.24 -19.00
CA GLU A 125 11.42 -19.09 -20.19
C GLU A 125 10.13 -19.89 -20.35
N ILE A 126 9.33 -19.54 -21.36
CA ILE A 126 8.23 -20.36 -21.84
C ILE A 126 8.87 -21.30 -22.88
N ARG A 127 8.84 -22.61 -22.63
CA ARG A 127 9.44 -23.62 -23.50
C ARG A 127 8.51 -24.03 -24.62
#